data_AF-A0AAU5YM21-F1
#
_entry.id   AF-A0AAU5YM21-F1
#
_cell.length_a   1.000
_cell.length_b   1.000
_cell.length_c   1.000
_cell.angle_alpha   90.00
_cell.angle_beta   90.00
_cell.angle_gamma   90.00
#
_symmetry.space_group_name_H-M   'P 1'
#
loop_
_entity.id
_entity.type
_entity.pdbx_description
1 polymer ?
#
loop_
_entity_poly.entity_id
_entity_poly.type
_entity_poly.pdbx_seq_one_letter_code
_entity_poly.pdbx_strand_id
1 'polypeptide(L)'
;MTSRALSRSLDPLDDETIVGFLLRLACHNGTNPAQIAARMGLMDEAGNAPGVVSPWLLADMDKPRLVRTARATHLTVAEASKLLLAPMGHKYGLVSRRYWPWTSPQQLARPNRWVFIRTSQYCPPCLAGDDDSLGRLYGGAWKRAWRLPVVFACSRHQQLLSRTCPKCRTPGQFAPTGLIARPGTEDLHPAQCRAVSPALHTGRGRRSVCGTDLARIRPTRLPGDADSVGVLLALQQRLDALLSADGPQKVNSCGQLVPVAQYFIDLRVVATLVLASWPEASGFAATPTLAQAIGREADQRLRDSRRRTSGASKRPYGINSLLAPMESPLTMGAVLGIAERMLDGREKQWTRRAVGPAYGSALTLHRDTFQKLARLPGTSSALQEVLGVAKEATDSSSAEIYVRGPRNG
;
A
#
# COMPACT_ATOMS: atom_id res chain seq x y z
N MET A 1 -1.01 17.17 29.52
CA MET A 1 0.36 16.86 30.03
C MET A 1 1.40 17.40 29.05
N THR A 2 2.43 18.11 29.51
CA THR A 2 3.50 18.62 28.64
C THR A 2 4.40 17.45 28.20
N SER A 3 4.35 17.06 26.92
CA SER A 3 5.22 16.02 26.36
C SER A 3 6.68 16.45 26.46
N ARG A 4 7.44 15.82 27.36
CA ARG A 4 8.89 16.02 27.45
C ARG A 4 9.57 15.36 26.25
N ALA A 5 10.55 16.04 25.65
CA ALA A 5 11.32 15.50 24.55
C ALA A 5 12.03 14.18 24.94
N LEU A 6 12.22 13.29 23.98
CA LEU A 6 13.00 12.08 24.17
C LEU A 6 14.45 12.43 24.47
N SER A 7 15.05 11.74 25.44
CA SER A 7 16.46 11.93 25.80
C SER A 7 17.40 11.55 24.66
N ARG A 8 16.98 10.58 23.83
CA ARG A 8 17.71 10.14 22.62
C ARG A 8 16.73 9.97 21.47
N SER A 9 17.01 10.64 20.36
CA SER A 9 16.24 10.53 19.12
C SER A 9 17.12 10.01 17.99
N LEU A 10 16.52 9.80 16.82
CA LEU A 10 17.18 9.39 15.60
C LEU A 10 16.69 10.28 14.46
N ASP A 11 17.52 10.47 13.44
CA ASP A 11 17.07 11.00 12.17
C ASP A 11 16.24 9.91 11.44
N PRO A 12 15.10 10.28 10.84
CA PRO A 12 14.36 9.39 9.95
C PRO A 12 15.24 8.93 8.80
N LEU A 13 15.19 7.64 8.48
CA LEU A 13 15.81 7.15 7.25
C LEU A 13 15.00 7.58 6.03
N ASP A 14 15.65 7.50 4.87
CA ASP A 14 14.99 7.79 3.59
C ASP A 14 13.72 6.92 3.41
N ASP A 15 12.65 7.62 3.05
CA ASP A 15 11.29 7.10 2.91
C ASP A 15 10.75 6.30 4.12
N GLU A 16 11.27 6.50 5.34
CA GLU A 16 10.85 5.75 6.52
C GLU A 16 9.39 6.03 6.93
N THR A 17 8.66 4.98 7.31
CA THR A 17 7.33 5.11 7.93
C THR A 17 7.43 5.44 9.41
N ILE A 18 6.40 6.09 9.95
CA ILE A 18 6.24 6.28 11.40
C ILE A 18 6.34 4.97 12.18
N VAL A 19 5.94 3.84 11.58
CA VAL A 19 6.07 2.52 12.19
C VAL A 19 7.53 2.12 12.32
N GLY A 20 8.31 2.19 11.23
CA GLY A 20 9.75 1.91 11.27
C GLY A 20 10.47 2.79 12.28
N PHE A 21 10.16 4.08 12.24
CA PHE A 21 10.77 5.07 13.12
C PHE A 21 10.48 4.79 14.60
N LEU A 22 9.23 4.47 14.96
CA LEU A 22 8.87 4.07 16.33
C LEU A 22 9.62 2.81 16.79
N LEU A 23 9.78 1.83 15.91
CA LEU A 23 10.52 0.60 16.24
C LEU A 23 12.01 0.89 16.48
N ARG A 24 12.64 1.70 15.61
CA ARG A 24 14.05 2.10 15.74
C ARG A 24 14.29 2.94 16.98
N LEU A 25 13.43 3.92 17.25
CA LEU A 25 13.50 4.74 18.48
C LEU A 25 13.36 3.88 19.74
N ALA A 26 12.46 2.89 19.74
CA ALA A 26 12.29 1.99 20.88
C ALA A 26 13.56 1.15 21.12
N CYS A 27 14.11 0.57 20.05
CA CYS A 27 15.36 -0.18 20.11
C CYS A 27 16.53 0.69 20.61
N HIS A 28 16.70 1.89 20.05
CA HIS A 28 17.75 2.82 20.44
C HIS A 28 17.65 3.28 21.90
N ASN A 29 16.42 3.43 22.42
CA ASN A 29 16.19 3.85 23.80
C ASN A 29 16.13 2.68 24.81
N GLY A 30 16.25 1.42 24.37
CA GLY A 30 16.14 0.24 25.25
C GLY A 30 14.75 0.13 25.88
N THR A 31 13.70 0.40 25.11
CA THR A 31 12.31 0.42 25.58
C THR A 31 11.38 -0.23 24.55
N ASN A 32 10.07 -0.24 24.80
CA ASN A 32 9.07 -0.76 23.89
C ASN A 32 8.39 0.35 23.05
N PRO A 33 7.89 0.02 21.84
CA PRO A 33 7.22 0.98 20.96
C PRO A 33 6.03 1.72 21.60
N ALA A 34 5.32 1.09 22.54
CA ALA A 34 4.21 1.72 23.24
C ALA A 34 4.66 2.92 24.09
N GLN A 35 5.76 2.78 24.84
CA GLN A 35 6.30 3.88 25.64
C GLN A 35 6.80 5.05 24.78
N ILE A 36 7.45 4.77 23.64
CA ILE A 36 7.85 5.81 22.69
C ILE A 36 6.63 6.53 22.11
N ALA A 37 5.62 5.78 21.64
CA ALA A 37 4.40 6.36 21.07
C ALA A 37 3.63 7.21 22.09
N ALA A 38 3.60 6.81 23.37
CA ALA A 38 3.02 7.61 24.45
C ALA A 38 3.76 8.95 24.62
N ARG A 39 5.10 8.94 24.65
CA ARG A 39 5.92 10.15 24.77
C ARG A 39 5.78 11.09 23.58
N MET A 40 5.56 10.54 22.39
CA MET A 40 5.26 11.30 21.17
C MET A 40 3.81 11.83 21.13
N GLY A 41 2.95 11.46 22.09
CA GLY A 41 1.55 11.87 22.11
C GLY A 41 0.70 11.21 21.02
N LEU A 42 1.06 9.99 20.61
CA LEU A 42 0.39 9.19 19.58
C LEU A 42 -0.66 8.21 20.13
N MET A 43 -0.74 8.08 21.45
CA MET A 43 -1.79 7.33 22.12
C MET A 43 -2.93 8.28 22.49
N ASP A 44 -4.18 7.87 22.26
CA ASP A 44 -5.33 8.72 22.52
C ASP A 44 -5.63 8.88 24.02
N GLU A 45 -6.14 10.06 24.40
CA GLU A 45 -6.64 10.35 25.75
C GLU A 45 -8.12 9.95 25.95
N ALA A 46 -8.91 9.74 24.88
CA ALA A 46 -10.31 9.29 24.97
C ALA A 46 -10.78 8.51 23.72
N GLY A 47 -11.42 7.35 23.92
CA GLY A 47 -12.20 6.64 22.90
C GLY A 47 -11.54 5.43 22.20
N ASN A 48 -10.23 5.22 22.34
CA ASN A 48 -9.56 4.00 21.92
C ASN A 48 -9.23 3.10 23.13
N ALA A 49 -9.13 1.79 22.90
CA ALA A 49 -8.68 0.87 23.94
C ALA A 49 -7.32 1.35 24.49
N PRO A 50 -7.16 1.45 25.82
CA PRO A 50 -5.92 1.92 26.44
C PRO A 50 -4.69 1.21 25.87
N GLY A 51 -3.68 1.98 25.47
CA GLY A 51 -2.40 1.46 24.97
C GLY A 51 -2.36 1.02 23.50
N VAL A 52 -3.38 1.35 22.69
CA VAL A 52 -3.40 1.07 21.24
C VAL A 52 -3.06 2.32 20.43
N VAL A 53 -1.99 2.26 19.63
CA VAL A 53 -1.69 3.31 18.65
C VAL A 53 -2.63 3.15 17.46
N SER A 54 -3.39 4.19 17.13
CA SER A 54 -4.37 4.14 16.04
C SER A 54 -3.69 3.83 14.69
N PRO A 55 -4.20 2.87 13.88
CA PRO A 55 -3.68 2.61 12.53
C PRO A 55 -3.77 3.83 11.60
N TRP A 56 -4.64 4.79 11.93
CA TRP A 56 -4.81 6.03 11.18
C TRP A 56 -3.54 6.86 11.10
N LEU A 57 -2.74 6.80 12.16
CA LEU A 57 -1.52 7.58 12.29
C LEU A 57 -0.44 7.17 11.28
N LEU A 58 -0.61 6.05 10.56
CA LEU A 58 0.21 5.76 9.38
C LEU A 58 -0.11 6.70 8.21
N ALA A 59 -1.38 7.03 8.05
CA ALA A 59 -1.86 7.80 6.91
C ALA A 59 -1.71 9.29 7.14
N ASP A 60 -2.22 9.80 8.26
CA ASP A 60 -2.29 11.23 8.53
C ASP A 60 -2.35 11.55 10.04
N MET A 61 -1.96 12.77 10.39
CA MET A 61 -1.99 13.30 11.75
C MET A 61 -2.51 14.73 11.72
N ASP A 62 -3.30 15.11 12.73
CA ASP A 62 -3.65 16.52 12.90
C ASP A 62 -2.43 17.37 13.26
N LYS A 63 -2.53 18.68 13.02
CA LYS A 63 -1.45 19.63 13.27
C LYS A 63 -0.95 19.61 14.74
N PRO A 64 -1.82 19.58 15.77
CA PRO A 64 -1.37 19.46 17.15
C PRO A 64 -0.55 18.20 17.44
N ARG A 65 -0.98 17.02 16.95
CA ARG A 65 -0.24 15.77 17.08
C ARG A 65 1.10 15.85 16.35
N LEU A 66 1.14 16.38 15.13
CA LEU A 66 2.40 16.57 14.39
C LEU A 66 3.40 17.45 15.14
N VAL A 67 2.95 18.56 15.73
CA VAL A 67 3.83 19.45 16.52
C VAL A 67 4.36 18.74 17.76
N ARG A 68 3.53 17.94 18.45
CA ARG A 68 3.98 17.14 19.60
C ARG A 68 4.98 16.06 19.19
N THR A 69 4.69 15.33 18.12
CA THR A 69 5.61 14.33 17.53
C THR A 69 6.94 14.97 17.22
N ALA A 70 6.94 16.06 16.44
CA ALA A 70 8.13 16.81 16.04
C ALA A 70 8.96 17.25 17.26
N ARG A 71 8.32 17.89 18.24
CA ARG A 71 8.97 18.31 19.48
C ARG A 71 9.52 17.14 20.29
N ALA A 72 8.79 16.02 20.36
CA ALA A 72 9.20 14.86 21.14
C ALA A 72 10.45 14.19 20.56
N THR A 73 10.63 14.25 19.24
CA THR A 73 11.69 13.56 18.50
C THR A 73 12.76 14.50 17.95
N HIS A 74 12.77 15.77 18.34
CA HIS A 74 13.68 16.81 17.83
C HIS A 74 13.64 16.96 16.30
N LEU A 75 12.49 16.66 15.69
CA LEU A 75 12.26 16.86 14.25
C LEU A 75 11.56 18.19 14.01
N THR A 76 11.67 18.69 12.79
CA THR A 76 10.74 19.68 12.27
C THR A 76 9.37 19.04 12.00
N VAL A 77 8.33 19.87 11.93
CA VAL A 77 6.99 19.40 11.53
C VAL A 77 7.02 18.82 10.11
N ALA A 78 7.87 19.36 9.23
CA ALA A 78 8.02 18.86 7.88
C ALA A 78 8.62 17.44 7.87
N GLU A 79 9.68 17.18 8.63
CA GLU A 79 10.28 15.85 8.75
C GLU A 79 9.34 14.85 9.40
N ALA A 80 8.64 15.24 10.47
CA ALA A 80 7.63 14.39 11.09
C ALA A 80 6.49 14.05 10.11
N SER A 81 6.08 14.99 9.25
CA SER A 81 5.08 14.73 8.22
C SER A 81 5.56 13.72 7.17
N LYS A 82 6.86 13.71 6.84
CA LYS A 82 7.47 12.78 5.88
C LYS A 82 7.45 11.32 6.36
N LEU A 83 7.15 11.05 7.64
CA LEU A 83 6.92 9.70 8.15
C LEU A 83 5.53 9.12 7.81
N LEU A 84 4.62 9.94 7.28
CA LEU A 84 3.22 9.61 7.00
C LEU A 84 3.00 9.36 5.50
N LEU A 85 1.89 8.68 5.16
CA LEU A 85 1.51 8.43 3.77
C LEU A 85 0.84 9.63 3.08
N ALA A 86 0.14 10.50 3.81
CA ALA A 86 -0.61 11.62 3.23
C ALA A 86 0.25 12.52 2.32
N PRO A 87 1.51 12.86 2.65
CA PRO A 87 2.38 13.59 1.73
C PRO A 87 2.60 12.88 0.41
N MET A 88 2.56 11.55 0.32
CA MET A 88 2.70 10.84 -0.96
C MET A 88 1.50 11.06 -1.90
N GLY A 89 0.39 11.63 -1.42
CA GLY A 89 -0.83 11.85 -2.18
C GLY A 89 -0.68 12.77 -3.41
N HIS A 90 0.43 13.51 -3.51
CA HIS A 90 0.76 14.30 -4.70
C HIS A 90 1.24 13.44 -5.88
N LYS A 91 1.86 12.28 -5.62
CA LYS A 91 2.25 11.31 -6.65
C LYS A 91 1.34 10.09 -6.69
N TYR A 92 0.78 9.66 -5.57
CA TYR A 92 -0.07 8.47 -5.50
C TYR A 92 -1.50 8.84 -5.10
N GLY A 93 -2.39 9.02 -6.07
CA GLY A 93 -3.74 9.56 -5.83
C GLY A 93 -4.61 8.74 -4.88
N LEU A 94 -4.30 7.46 -4.69
CA LEU A 94 -5.02 6.54 -3.81
C LEU A 94 -4.78 6.81 -2.31
N VAL A 95 -3.72 7.56 -1.97
CA VAL A 95 -3.48 8.15 -0.63
C VAL A 95 -3.64 9.67 -0.65
N SER A 96 -4.37 10.22 -1.61
CA SER A 96 -4.66 11.66 -1.67
C SER A 96 -6.04 11.97 -1.11
N ARG A 97 -6.12 12.91 -0.16
CA ARG A 97 -7.42 13.41 0.34
C ARG A 97 -8.23 14.13 -0.74
N ARG A 98 -7.56 14.66 -1.77
CA ARG A 98 -8.18 15.35 -2.91
C ARG A 98 -9.01 14.39 -3.75
N TYR A 99 -8.43 13.27 -4.14
CA TYR A 99 -9.11 12.29 -4.98
C TYR A 99 -9.98 11.35 -4.17
N TRP A 100 -9.57 11.04 -2.95
CA TRP A 100 -10.29 10.09 -2.12
C TRP A 100 -10.51 10.63 -0.72
N PRO A 101 -11.49 11.52 -0.50
CA PRO A 101 -11.75 12.06 0.83
C PRO A 101 -12.08 10.92 1.80
N TRP A 102 -11.29 10.81 2.86
CA TRP A 102 -11.57 9.92 3.96
C TRP A 102 -11.82 10.72 5.24
N THR A 103 -12.76 10.20 6.01
CA THR A 103 -13.19 10.77 7.29
C THR A 103 -13.02 9.77 8.44
N SER A 104 -12.73 8.49 8.17
CA SER A 104 -12.55 7.50 9.24
C SER A 104 -11.55 6.36 8.93
N PRO A 105 -10.92 5.76 9.96
CA PRO A 105 -9.97 4.65 9.81
C PRO A 105 -10.52 3.42 9.10
N GLN A 106 -11.81 3.13 9.27
CA GLN A 106 -12.46 2.01 8.60
C GLN A 106 -12.48 2.19 7.08
N GLN A 107 -12.54 3.44 6.60
CA GLN A 107 -12.51 3.71 5.17
C GLN A 107 -11.14 3.39 4.57
N LEU A 108 -10.04 3.79 5.24
CA LEU A 108 -8.68 3.49 4.79
C LEU A 108 -8.32 2.00 4.85
N ALA A 109 -8.91 1.26 5.79
CA ALA A 109 -8.69 -0.18 5.95
C ALA A 109 -9.47 -1.04 4.94
N ARG A 110 -10.27 -0.45 4.03
CA ARG A 110 -10.99 -1.23 3.01
C ARG A 110 -9.99 -1.89 2.04
N PRO A 111 -10.08 -3.20 1.81
CA PRO A 111 -9.08 -3.96 1.03
C PRO A 111 -8.91 -3.43 -0.40
N ASN A 112 -9.95 -2.84 -0.98
CA ASN A 112 -9.94 -2.35 -2.35
C ASN A 112 -9.14 -1.05 -2.53
N ARG A 113 -8.63 -0.40 -1.47
CA ARG A 113 -7.99 0.92 -1.59
C ARG A 113 -6.59 0.92 -2.21
N TRP A 114 -5.99 -0.25 -2.40
CA TRP A 114 -4.62 -0.35 -2.90
C TRP A 114 -3.62 0.44 -2.04
N VAL A 115 -3.77 0.29 -0.72
CA VAL A 115 -2.86 0.82 0.30
C VAL A 115 -2.80 -0.19 1.45
N PHE A 116 -1.62 -0.65 1.83
CA PHE A 116 -1.43 -1.58 2.93
C PHE A 116 -1.33 -0.83 4.26
N ILE A 117 -2.48 -0.54 4.88
CA ILE A 117 -2.50 0.19 6.16
C ILE A 117 -2.04 -0.69 7.33
N ARG A 118 -2.42 -1.98 7.32
CA ARG A 118 -2.17 -2.90 8.44
C ARG A 118 -1.03 -3.86 8.19
N THR A 119 -0.43 -3.82 7.02
CA THR A 119 0.64 -4.72 6.60
C THR A 119 1.68 -3.93 5.82
N SER A 120 2.87 -4.46 5.69
CA SER A 120 3.92 -3.90 4.84
C SER A 120 4.56 -5.00 4.04
N GLN A 121 4.94 -4.67 2.82
CA GLN A 121 5.95 -5.43 2.10
C GLN A 121 7.33 -5.03 2.64
N TYR A 122 8.36 -5.78 2.27
CA TYR A 122 9.72 -5.46 2.69
C TYR A 122 10.78 -6.13 1.83
N CYS A 123 11.95 -5.52 1.82
CA CYS A 123 13.18 -6.04 1.22
C CYS A 123 14.12 -6.46 2.36
N PRO A 124 14.50 -7.73 2.51
CA PRO A 124 15.33 -8.19 3.63
C PRO A 124 16.68 -7.45 3.76
N PRO A 125 17.48 -7.26 2.69
CA PRO A 125 18.71 -6.44 2.74
C PRO A 125 18.46 -4.99 3.17
N CYS A 126 17.40 -4.34 2.66
CA CYS A 126 17.07 -2.98 3.11
C CYS A 126 16.69 -2.94 4.60
N LEU A 127 16.03 -3.97 5.13
CA LEU A 127 15.73 -4.06 6.57
C LEU A 127 16.96 -4.38 7.42
N ALA A 128 17.95 -5.07 6.87
CA ALA A 128 19.23 -5.30 7.52
C ALA A 128 19.98 -3.99 7.78
N GLY A 129 19.67 -2.94 7.00
CA GLY A 129 20.34 -1.66 7.09
C GLY A 129 21.75 -1.72 6.51
N ASP A 130 21.96 -2.53 5.45
CA ASP A 130 23.27 -2.74 4.83
C ASP A 130 23.96 -1.42 4.40
N ASP A 131 23.15 -0.37 4.20
CA ASP A 131 23.49 0.93 3.66
C ASP A 131 24.19 1.87 4.66
N ASP A 132 24.06 1.64 5.97
CA ASP A 132 24.65 2.50 7.00
C ASP A 132 24.91 1.76 8.32
N SER A 133 25.94 2.19 9.04
CA SER A 133 26.37 1.66 10.34
C SER A 133 25.28 1.72 11.42
N LEU A 134 24.51 2.82 11.53
CA LEU A 134 23.38 2.90 12.47
C LEU A 134 22.21 2.03 11.99
N GLY A 135 22.05 1.90 10.66
CA GLY A 135 21.12 0.96 10.03
C GLY A 135 21.37 -0.48 10.47
N ARG A 136 22.62 -0.94 10.57
CA ARG A 136 22.93 -2.31 11.03
C ARG A 136 22.63 -2.54 12.51
N LEU A 137 22.75 -1.50 13.34
CA LEU A 137 22.53 -1.61 14.78
C LEU A 137 21.05 -1.53 15.18
N TYR A 138 20.29 -0.69 14.49
CA TYR A 138 18.89 -0.43 14.82
C TYR A 138 17.91 -0.91 13.73
N GLY A 139 18.39 -1.56 12.68
CA GLY A 139 17.61 -1.93 11.51
C GLY A 139 17.45 -0.78 10.51
N GLY A 140 17.31 -1.16 9.24
CA GLY A 140 17.02 -0.25 8.16
C GLY A 140 15.55 0.17 8.08
N ALA A 141 15.23 0.99 7.08
CA ALA A 141 13.94 1.65 6.97
C ALA A 141 12.81 0.67 6.64
N TRP A 142 11.71 0.77 7.38
CA TRP A 142 10.41 0.31 6.87
C TRP A 142 9.82 1.39 5.98
N LYS A 143 10.00 1.26 4.67
CA LYS A 143 9.66 2.30 3.70
C LYS A 143 8.16 2.56 3.56
N ARG A 144 7.77 3.81 3.30
CA ARG A 144 6.38 4.20 3.01
C ARG A 144 5.93 3.64 1.68
N ALA A 145 6.83 3.64 0.69
CA ALA A 145 6.62 3.03 -0.62
C ALA A 145 6.19 1.55 -0.51
N TRP A 146 6.67 0.80 0.50
CA TRP A 146 6.27 -0.60 0.72
C TRP A 146 4.84 -0.80 1.26
N ARG A 147 4.14 0.31 1.54
CA ARG A 147 2.68 0.31 1.78
C ARG A 147 1.89 0.39 0.48
N LEU A 148 2.54 0.66 -0.65
CA LEU A 148 1.89 0.84 -1.93
C LEU A 148 2.02 -0.46 -2.74
N PRO A 149 0.90 -1.09 -3.13
CA PRO A 149 0.96 -2.33 -3.90
C PRO A 149 1.65 -2.22 -5.27
N VAL A 150 1.74 -0.99 -5.81
CA VAL A 150 2.49 -0.70 -7.05
C VAL A 150 4.01 -0.78 -6.88
N VAL A 151 4.49 -0.92 -5.64
CA VAL A 151 5.88 -1.20 -5.31
C VAL A 151 5.96 -2.68 -4.95
N PHE A 152 6.30 -3.52 -5.93
CA PHE A 152 6.33 -4.98 -5.80
C PHE A 152 7.74 -5.56 -5.84
N ALA A 153 8.73 -4.80 -6.32
CA ALA A 153 10.13 -5.17 -6.32
C ALA A 153 11.01 -4.09 -5.66
N CYS A 154 12.16 -4.49 -5.16
CA CYS A 154 13.22 -3.58 -4.76
C CYS A 154 14.16 -3.40 -5.96
N SER A 155 14.18 -2.20 -6.53
CA SER A 155 15.06 -1.84 -7.64
C SER A 155 16.54 -1.87 -7.25
N ARG A 156 16.86 -1.49 -6.00
CA ARG A 156 18.24 -1.55 -5.44
C ARG A 156 18.79 -2.96 -5.33
N HIS A 157 18.02 -3.89 -4.76
CA HIS A 157 18.45 -5.27 -4.53
C HIS A 157 17.94 -6.25 -5.59
N GLN A 158 17.34 -5.73 -6.66
CA GLN A 158 16.85 -6.47 -7.83
C GLN A 158 16.07 -7.74 -7.47
N GLN A 159 15.09 -7.62 -6.57
CA GLN A 159 14.32 -8.75 -6.07
C GLN A 159 12.87 -8.38 -5.80
N LEU A 160 11.98 -9.37 -5.82
CA LEU A 160 10.60 -9.17 -5.37
C LEU A 160 10.56 -8.88 -3.87
N LEU A 161 9.67 -7.98 -3.46
CA LEU A 161 9.48 -7.69 -2.04
C LEU A 161 8.81 -8.86 -1.32
N SER A 162 9.33 -9.24 -0.17
CA SER A 162 8.66 -10.19 0.71
C SER A 162 7.42 -9.57 1.34
N ARG A 163 6.38 -10.38 1.56
CA ARG A 163 5.12 -9.92 2.19
C ARG A 163 4.79 -10.61 3.49
N THR A 164 5.27 -11.82 3.69
CA THR A 164 4.96 -12.67 4.83
C THR A 164 6.24 -13.09 5.52
N CYS A 165 6.16 -13.34 6.82
CA CYS A 165 7.23 -13.98 7.57
C CYS A 165 7.33 -15.45 7.12
N PRO A 166 8.52 -15.98 6.78
CA PRO A 166 8.64 -17.37 6.35
C PRO A 166 8.35 -18.38 7.48
N LYS A 167 8.52 -17.99 8.75
CA LYS A 167 8.25 -18.86 9.91
C LYS A 167 6.76 -18.95 10.25
N CYS A 168 6.10 -17.81 10.48
CA CYS A 168 4.71 -17.78 10.93
C CYS A 168 3.69 -17.53 9.82
N ARG A 169 4.13 -17.25 8.59
CA ARG A 169 3.32 -16.94 7.40
C ARG A 169 2.41 -15.71 7.54
N THR A 170 2.50 -14.98 8.65
CA THR A 170 1.77 -13.73 8.87
C THR A 170 2.37 -12.61 8.03
N PRO A 171 1.56 -11.71 7.44
CA PRO A 171 2.08 -10.56 6.71
C PRO A 171 3.01 -9.68 7.57
N GLY A 172 3.99 -9.05 6.91
CA GLY A 172 4.93 -8.12 7.53
C GLY A 172 4.19 -6.99 8.24
N GLN A 173 4.60 -6.69 9.47
CA GLN A 173 3.97 -5.69 10.35
C GLN A 173 2.46 -5.86 10.55
N PHE A 174 1.89 -7.06 10.35
CA PHE A 174 0.47 -7.27 10.55
C PHE A 174 0.03 -6.97 11.99
N ALA A 175 -0.81 -5.95 12.15
CA ALA A 175 -1.41 -5.57 13.42
C ALA A 175 -2.94 -5.68 13.35
N PRO A 176 -3.55 -6.67 14.03
CA PRO A 176 -5.01 -6.84 14.02
C PRO A 176 -5.69 -5.68 14.75
N THR A 177 -5.12 -5.26 15.88
CA THR A 177 -5.53 -4.10 16.66
C THR A 177 -4.37 -3.10 16.68
N GLY A 178 -4.63 -1.85 16.29
CA GLY A 178 -3.62 -0.80 16.25
C GLY A 178 -2.64 -0.81 15.07
N LEU A 179 -1.63 0.05 15.18
CA LEU A 179 -0.59 0.31 14.19
C LEU A 179 0.60 -0.66 14.29
N ILE A 180 0.96 -1.09 15.50
CA ILE A 180 2.08 -1.98 15.78
C ILE A 180 1.55 -3.18 16.55
N ALA A 181 1.84 -4.40 16.08
CA ALA A 181 1.52 -5.61 16.82
C ALA A 181 2.38 -5.71 18.08
N ARG A 182 1.75 -5.96 19.22
CA ARG A 182 2.42 -6.12 20.53
C ARG A 182 3.39 -4.96 20.83
N PRO A 183 2.88 -3.71 20.89
CA PRO A 183 3.76 -2.55 21.07
C PRO A 183 4.41 -2.50 22.45
N GLY A 184 3.90 -3.25 23.43
CA GLY A 184 4.51 -3.39 24.76
C GLY A 184 5.53 -4.53 24.89
N THR A 185 5.91 -5.20 23.80
CA THR A 185 6.99 -6.20 23.83
C THR A 185 8.33 -5.51 23.73
N GLU A 186 9.15 -5.71 24.75
CA GLU A 186 10.55 -5.27 24.87
C GLU A 186 11.49 -6.20 24.08
N ASP A 187 12.74 -5.78 23.90
CA ASP A 187 13.86 -6.58 23.37
C ASP A 187 13.69 -7.16 21.96
N LEU A 188 12.73 -6.67 21.18
CA LEU A 188 12.62 -7.01 19.75
C LEU A 188 13.31 -5.97 18.88
N HIS A 189 14.26 -6.44 18.08
CA HIS A 189 14.89 -5.67 17.03
C HIS A 189 13.84 -5.19 16.00
N PRO A 190 13.99 -4.00 15.37
CA PRO A 190 13.01 -3.46 14.42
C PRO A 190 12.74 -4.32 13.19
N ALA A 191 13.71 -5.17 12.80
CA ALA A 191 13.55 -6.14 11.71
C ALA A 191 12.88 -7.46 12.15
N GLN A 192 12.60 -7.69 13.43
CA GLN A 192 12.01 -8.94 13.89
C GLN A 192 10.48 -8.96 13.77
N CYS A 193 9.95 -10.14 13.43
CA CYS A 193 8.53 -10.37 13.28
C CYS A 193 7.78 -10.27 14.61
N ARG A 194 6.84 -9.32 14.69
CA ARG A 194 5.99 -9.07 15.87
C ARG A 194 4.66 -9.83 15.86
N ALA A 195 4.41 -10.66 14.84
CA ALA A 195 3.19 -11.45 14.75
C ALA A 195 3.06 -12.43 15.91
N VAL A 196 1.83 -12.62 16.40
CA VAL A 196 1.52 -13.67 17.37
C VAL A 196 1.23 -14.95 16.58
N SER A 197 2.06 -15.98 16.76
CA SER A 197 1.84 -17.26 16.08
C SER A 197 0.97 -18.17 16.96
N PRO A 198 -0.18 -18.66 16.47
CA PRO A 198 -0.95 -19.69 17.17
C PRO A 198 -0.15 -20.97 17.40
N ALA A 199 0.82 -21.27 16.51
CA ALA A 199 1.66 -22.47 16.57
C ALA A 199 2.80 -22.40 17.58
N LEU A 200 3.06 -21.23 18.19
CA LEU A 200 4.06 -21.08 19.26
C LEU A 200 3.42 -21.12 20.66
N HIS A 201 2.21 -21.70 20.77
CA HIS A 201 1.46 -21.80 22.01
C HIS A 201 1.96 -22.99 22.85
N THR A 202 2.84 -22.72 23.81
CA THR A 202 3.21 -23.66 24.87
C THR A 202 2.44 -23.30 26.15
N GLY A 203 1.23 -23.84 26.31
CA GLY A 203 0.46 -23.79 27.57
C GLY A 203 -0.23 -22.47 27.93
N ARG A 204 -0.77 -22.40 29.17
CA ARG A 204 -1.56 -21.29 29.77
C ARG A 204 -0.75 -19.99 30.00
N GLY A 205 0.25 -19.70 29.17
CA GLY A 205 1.11 -18.51 29.23
C GLY A 205 0.78 -17.42 28.22
N ARG A 206 1.35 -16.21 28.44
CA ARG A 206 1.26 -15.02 27.56
C ARG A 206 1.66 -15.41 26.13
N ARG A 207 0.77 -15.21 25.14
CA ARG A 207 1.06 -15.61 23.73
C ARG A 207 2.37 -14.97 23.25
N SER A 208 3.33 -15.82 22.88
CA SER A 208 4.66 -15.46 22.40
C SER A 208 4.61 -14.80 21.01
N VAL A 209 5.55 -13.88 20.79
CA VAL A 209 5.79 -13.24 19.49
C VAL A 209 6.67 -14.14 18.62
N CYS A 210 6.54 -14.03 17.30
CA CYS A 210 7.29 -14.87 16.36
C CYS A 210 8.81 -14.67 16.42
N GLY A 211 9.27 -13.41 16.55
CA GLY A 211 10.68 -13.05 16.74
C GLY A 211 11.62 -13.36 15.57
N THR A 212 11.11 -13.88 14.45
CA THR A 212 11.95 -14.21 13.28
C THR A 212 12.55 -12.93 12.71
N ASP A 213 13.87 -12.91 12.55
CA ASP A 213 14.57 -11.82 11.90
C ASP A 213 14.21 -11.76 10.41
N LEU A 214 13.45 -10.74 10.01
CA LEU A 214 13.00 -10.54 8.64
C LEU A 214 14.10 -9.94 7.75
N ALA A 215 15.21 -9.46 8.32
CA ALA A 215 16.35 -8.98 7.56
C ALA A 215 17.22 -10.13 7.02
N ARG A 216 17.25 -11.27 7.71
CA ARG A 216 18.11 -12.42 7.38
C ARG A 216 17.40 -13.53 6.61
N ILE A 217 16.20 -13.26 6.10
CA ILE A 217 15.47 -14.25 5.31
C ILE A 217 16.03 -14.32 3.89
N ARG A 218 16.01 -15.53 3.31
CA ARG A 218 16.32 -15.69 1.90
C ARG A 218 15.28 -14.92 1.06
N PRO A 219 15.72 -14.13 0.08
CA PRO A 219 14.82 -13.44 -0.83
C PRO A 219 13.79 -14.36 -1.48
N THR A 220 12.60 -13.81 -1.73
CA THR A 220 11.69 -14.41 -2.71
C THR A 220 12.35 -14.29 -4.08
N ARG A 221 12.78 -15.42 -4.66
CA ARG A 221 13.39 -15.40 -6.00
C ARG A 221 12.37 -14.90 -7.01
N LEU A 222 12.86 -14.07 -7.93
CA LEU A 222 12.16 -13.74 -9.17
C LEU A 222 11.89 -15.02 -9.98
N PRO A 223 11.01 -14.98 -10.99
CA PRO A 223 10.86 -16.07 -11.93
C PRO A 223 12.21 -16.58 -12.44
N GLY A 224 12.29 -17.88 -12.72
CA GLY A 224 13.53 -18.50 -13.19
C GLY A 224 13.97 -18.02 -14.58
N ASP A 225 13.07 -17.39 -15.35
CA ASP A 225 13.40 -16.83 -16.66
C ASP A 225 13.89 -15.37 -16.55
N ALA A 226 15.04 -15.10 -17.16
CA ALA A 226 15.72 -13.81 -17.11
C ALA A 226 14.89 -12.68 -17.75
N ASP A 227 14.07 -13.00 -18.76
CA ASP A 227 13.23 -12.03 -19.45
C ASP A 227 12.14 -11.47 -18.53
N SER A 228 11.41 -12.33 -17.80
CA SER A 228 10.42 -11.88 -16.82
C SER A 228 11.06 -11.04 -15.72
N VAL A 229 12.27 -11.40 -15.27
CA VAL A 229 13.03 -10.61 -14.31
C VAL A 229 13.29 -9.21 -14.85
N GLY A 230 13.85 -9.09 -16.06
CA GLY A 230 14.17 -7.82 -16.69
C GLY A 230 12.95 -6.93 -16.87
N VAL A 231 11.85 -7.48 -17.38
CA VAL A 231 10.59 -6.75 -17.58
C VAL A 231 10.02 -6.22 -16.26
N LEU A 232 10.00 -7.05 -15.21
CA LEU A 232 9.48 -6.65 -13.90
C LEU A 232 10.32 -5.56 -13.24
N LEU A 233 11.65 -5.66 -13.33
CA LEU A 233 12.56 -4.65 -12.76
C LEU A 233 12.48 -3.33 -13.52
N ALA A 234 12.41 -3.36 -14.86
CA ALA A 234 12.23 -2.17 -15.68
C ALA A 234 10.89 -1.47 -15.36
N LEU A 235 9.81 -2.23 -15.22
CA LEU A 235 8.52 -1.70 -14.79
C LEU A 235 8.62 -1.06 -13.39
N GLN A 236 9.23 -1.75 -12.42
CA GLN A 236 9.38 -1.19 -11.06
C GLN A 236 10.18 0.11 -11.08
N GLN A 237 11.28 0.18 -11.83
CA GLN A 237 12.09 1.39 -11.97
C GLN A 237 11.28 2.56 -12.57
N ARG A 238 10.46 2.29 -13.60
CA ARG A 238 9.55 3.31 -14.16
C ARG A 238 8.55 3.80 -13.11
N LEU A 239 7.93 2.90 -12.35
CA LEU A 239 6.97 3.27 -11.30
C LEU A 239 7.64 4.02 -10.14
N ASP A 240 8.84 3.62 -9.74
CA ASP A 240 9.65 4.31 -8.73
C ASP A 240 9.97 5.75 -9.17
N ALA A 241 10.35 5.95 -10.44
CA ALA A 241 10.61 7.27 -11.00
C ALA A 241 9.36 8.16 -10.98
N LEU A 242 8.16 7.62 -11.23
CA LEU A 242 6.90 8.35 -11.10
C LEU A 242 6.55 8.70 -9.64
N LEU A 243 6.88 7.82 -8.70
CA LEU A 243 6.62 8.02 -7.27
C LEU A 243 7.63 8.95 -6.59
N SER A 244 8.82 9.12 -7.17
CA SER A 244 9.87 10.00 -6.64
C SER A 244 9.38 11.43 -6.51
N ALA A 245 9.78 12.12 -5.43
CA ALA A 245 9.43 13.53 -5.20
C ALA A 245 9.89 14.43 -6.36
N ASP A 246 11.10 14.17 -6.87
CA ASP A 246 11.71 14.88 -8.00
C ASP A 246 11.30 14.30 -9.37
N GLY A 247 10.44 13.27 -9.36
CA GLY A 247 9.88 12.66 -10.55
C GLY A 247 8.95 13.60 -11.33
N PRO A 248 8.54 13.21 -12.55
CA PRO A 248 7.67 14.03 -13.39
C PRO A 248 6.32 14.30 -12.71
N GLN A 249 5.70 15.43 -13.02
CA GLN A 249 4.39 15.80 -12.46
C GLN A 249 3.21 15.27 -13.29
N LYS A 250 3.45 15.00 -14.58
CA LYS A 250 2.48 14.43 -15.52
C LYS A 250 3.09 13.26 -16.28
N VAL A 251 2.24 12.34 -16.72
CA VAL A 251 2.60 11.16 -17.52
C VAL A 251 1.49 10.85 -18.52
N ASN A 252 1.82 10.18 -19.62
CA ASN A 252 0.82 9.72 -20.57
C ASN A 252 -0.14 8.70 -19.92
N SER A 253 -1.43 8.87 -20.16
CA SER A 253 -2.50 7.90 -19.87
C SER A 253 -3.54 8.01 -20.97
N CYS A 254 -3.72 6.96 -21.75
CA CYS A 254 -4.67 6.91 -22.87
C CYS A 254 -4.46 8.04 -23.90
N GLY A 255 -3.21 8.34 -24.25
CA GLY A 255 -2.84 9.39 -25.21
C GLY A 255 -2.97 10.83 -24.70
N GLN A 256 -3.17 11.03 -23.38
CA GLN A 256 -3.22 12.34 -22.76
C GLN A 256 -2.25 12.46 -21.58
N LEU A 257 -1.65 13.64 -21.40
CA LEU A 257 -0.84 13.92 -20.22
C LEU A 257 -1.72 14.19 -19.00
N VAL A 258 -1.70 13.28 -18.04
CA VAL A 258 -2.45 13.37 -16.78
C VAL A 258 -1.50 13.56 -15.60
N PRO A 259 -1.92 14.21 -14.50
CA PRO A 259 -1.18 14.21 -13.25
C PRO A 259 -0.81 12.78 -12.81
N VAL A 260 0.42 12.58 -12.33
CA VAL A 260 0.89 11.24 -11.90
C VAL A 260 0.00 10.62 -10.82
N ALA A 261 -0.55 11.44 -9.91
CA ALA A 261 -1.52 10.97 -8.93
C ALA A 261 -2.77 10.32 -9.56
N GLN A 262 -3.28 10.85 -10.67
CA GLN A 262 -4.40 10.26 -11.40
C GLN A 262 -3.97 9.02 -12.18
N TYR A 263 -2.77 9.02 -12.75
CA TYR A 263 -2.23 7.83 -13.45
C TYR A 263 -2.24 6.59 -12.57
N PHE A 264 -1.90 6.68 -11.28
CA PHE A 264 -1.98 5.52 -10.38
C PHE A 264 -3.41 5.08 -10.06
N ILE A 265 -4.39 5.98 -10.18
CA ILE A 265 -5.82 5.62 -10.08
C ILE A 265 -6.23 4.87 -11.36
N ASP A 266 -5.85 5.38 -12.53
CA ASP A 266 -6.08 4.72 -13.82
C ASP A 266 -5.43 3.33 -13.86
N LEU A 267 -4.18 3.23 -13.41
CA LEU A 267 -3.41 1.98 -13.34
C LEU A 267 -4.12 0.94 -12.46
N ARG A 268 -4.68 1.35 -11.32
CA ARG A 268 -5.52 0.48 -10.48
C ARG A 268 -6.78 0.02 -11.20
N VAL A 269 -7.48 0.92 -11.90
CA VAL A 269 -8.69 0.57 -12.64
C VAL A 269 -8.36 -0.49 -13.69
N VAL A 270 -7.38 -0.23 -14.56
CA VAL A 270 -7.01 -1.15 -15.65
C VAL A 270 -6.46 -2.47 -15.09
N ALA A 271 -5.62 -2.46 -14.06
CA ALA A 271 -5.13 -3.68 -13.43
C ALA A 271 -6.25 -4.58 -12.88
N THR A 272 -7.29 -3.96 -12.32
CA THR A 272 -8.47 -4.67 -11.83
C THR A 272 -9.29 -5.25 -12.98
N LEU A 273 -9.39 -4.53 -14.11
CA LEU A 273 -10.04 -5.03 -15.32
C LEU A 273 -9.28 -6.23 -15.90
N VAL A 274 -7.95 -6.13 -16.02
CA VAL A 274 -7.07 -7.22 -16.50
C VAL A 274 -7.30 -8.50 -15.71
N LEU A 275 -7.39 -8.41 -14.38
CA LEU A 275 -7.61 -9.59 -13.54
C LEU A 275 -9.05 -10.12 -13.65
N ALA A 276 -10.04 -9.24 -13.76
CA ALA A 276 -11.44 -9.63 -13.89
C ALA A 276 -11.75 -10.27 -15.25
N SER A 277 -11.07 -9.84 -16.30
CA SER A 277 -11.24 -10.34 -17.67
C SER A 277 -10.15 -11.33 -18.07
N TRP A 278 -9.63 -12.11 -17.13
CA TRP A 278 -8.66 -13.15 -17.48
C TRP A 278 -9.44 -14.39 -17.99
N PRO A 279 -9.03 -15.02 -19.12
CA PRO A 279 -7.78 -14.89 -19.86
C PRO A 279 -7.79 -13.93 -21.07
N GLU A 280 -8.82 -13.12 -21.30
CA GLU A 280 -8.93 -12.25 -22.48
C GLU A 280 -7.77 -11.24 -22.59
N ALA A 281 -7.23 -10.78 -21.46
CA ALA A 281 -6.06 -9.89 -21.43
C ALA A 281 -4.71 -10.62 -21.62
N SER A 282 -4.68 -11.94 -21.79
CA SER A 282 -3.44 -12.73 -21.82
C SER A 282 -2.52 -12.44 -22.99
N GLY A 283 -3.07 -12.03 -24.14
CA GLY A 283 -2.29 -11.59 -25.30
C GLY A 283 -1.44 -10.35 -25.03
N PHE A 284 -1.75 -9.61 -23.96
CA PHE A 284 -0.92 -8.52 -23.48
C PHE A 284 0.10 -8.98 -22.46
N ALA A 285 0.23 -10.23 -22.02
CA ALA A 285 1.30 -10.58 -21.07
C ALA A 285 2.69 -10.45 -21.72
N ALA A 286 3.69 -9.96 -20.97
CA ALA A 286 5.03 -9.78 -21.53
C ALA A 286 5.76 -11.12 -21.74
N THR A 287 5.47 -12.11 -20.90
CA THR A 287 6.01 -13.48 -21.02
C THR A 287 4.93 -14.52 -20.65
N PRO A 288 5.07 -15.78 -21.12
CA PRO A 288 4.20 -16.86 -20.70
C PRO A 288 4.22 -17.12 -19.19
N THR A 289 5.39 -16.97 -18.54
CA THR A 289 5.53 -17.12 -17.08
C THR A 289 4.67 -16.12 -16.32
N LEU A 290 4.69 -14.86 -16.75
CA LEU A 290 3.87 -13.81 -16.14
C LEU A 290 2.38 -14.04 -16.42
N ALA A 291 2.01 -14.45 -17.63
CA ALA A 291 0.63 -14.83 -17.95
C ALA A 291 0.12 -15.95 -17.03
N GLN A 292 0.91 -16.99 -16.82
CA GLN A 292 0.55 -18.11 -15.95
C GLN A 292 0.37 -17.66 -14.50
N ALA A 293 1.21 -16.75 -14.01
CA ALA A 293 1.09 -16.19 -12.65
C ALA A 293 -0.23 -15.40 -12.47
N ILE A 294 -0.67 -14.67 -13.49
CA ILE A 294 -1.96 -13.97 -13.47
C ILE A 294 -3.11 -14.98 -13.49
N GLY A 295 -3.05 -15.98 -14.38
CA GLY A 295 -4.11 -16.99 -14.49
C GLY A 295 -4.36 -17.76 -13.20
N ARG A 296 -3.29 -18.18 -12.50
CA ARG A 296 -3.42 -18.86 -11.21
C ARG A 296 -4.13 -18.00 -10.15
N GLU A 297 -3.81 -16.70 -10.09
CA GLU A 297 -4.46 -15.75 -9.17
C GLU A 297 -5.91 -15.48 -9.56
N ALA A 298 -6.19 -15.27 -10.85
CA ALA A 298 -7.54 -15.02 -11.36
C ALA A 298 -8.47 -16.21 -11.03
N ASP A 299 -8.02 -17.42 -11.32
CA ASP A 299 -8.74 -18.65 -10.99
C ASP A 299 -8.98 -18.78 -9.49
N GLN A 300 -7.97 -18.47 -8.67
CA GLN A 300 -8.08 -18.53 -7.21
C GLN A 300 -9.14 -17.56 -6.69
N ARG A 301 -9.15 -16.31 -7.18
CA ARG A 301 -10.14 -15.31 -6.76
C ARG A 301 -11.55 -15.61 -7.24
N LEU A 302 -11.70 -16.13 -8.45
CA LEU A 302 -12.99 -16.59 -8.95
C LEU A 302 -13.52 -17.74 -8.09
N ARG A 303 -12.68 -18.72 -7.73
CA ARG A 303 -13.04 -19.78 -6.78
C ARG A 303 -13.43 -19.23 -5.41
N ASP A 304 -12.66 -18.30 -4.86
CA ASP A 304 -12.94 -17.71 -3.54
C ASP A 304 -14.22 -16.88 -3.54
N SER A 305 -14.52 -16.19 -4.64
CA SER A 305 -15.79 -15.49 -4.84
C SER A 305 -16.96 -16.48 -4.83
N ARG A 306 -16.87 -17.59 -5.61
CA ARG A 306 -17.92 -18.61 -5.71
C ARG A 306 -18.16 -19.38 -4.40
N ARG A 307 -17.10 -19.75 -3.67
CA ARG A 307 -17.21 -20.47 -2.39
C ARG A 307 -17.90 -19.65 -1.30
N ARG A 308 -17.75 -18.32 -1.35
CA ARG A 308 -18.34 -17.42 -0.34
C ARG A 308 -19.79 -17.02 -0.66
N THR A 309 -20.22 -17.20 -1.90
CA THR A 309 -21.64 -17.04 -2.29
C THR A 309 -22.48 -18.28 -1.98
N SER A 310 -21.89 -19.47 -1.86
CA SER A 310 -22.62 -20.74 -1.61
C SER A 310 -22.80 -21.11 -0.14
N GLY A 311 -22.13 -20.42 0.79
CA GLY A 311 -22.35 -20.58 2.23
C GLY A 311 -23.41 -19.61 2.74
N ALA A 312 -24.28 -20.04 3.67
CA ALA A 312 -25.39 -19.26 4.26
C ALA A 312 -25.02 -17.91 4.94
N SER A 313 -23.77 -17.46 4.83
CA SER A 313 -23.33 -16.14 5.28
C SER A 313 -23.62 -15.09 4.22
N LYS A 314 -24.63 -14.24 4.46
CA LYS A 314 -24.95 -13.01 3.71
C LYS A 314 -23.83 -11.95 3.81
N ARG A 315 -22.62 -12.24 3.34
CA ARG A 315 -21.49 -11.29 3.35
C ARG A 315 -21.16 -10.87 1.91
N PRO A 316 -21.29 -9.58 1.55
CA PRO A 316 -21.19 -9.06 0.17
C PRO A 316 -19.75 -8.98 -0.39
N TYR A 317 -18.85 -9.89 0.01
CA TYR A 317 -17.39 -9.74 -0.19
C TYR A 317 -16.79 -10.56 -1.34
N GLY A 318 -17.60 -11.25 -2.16
CA GLY A 318 -17.09 -12.03 -3.30
C GLY A 318 -16.35 -11.16 -4.33
N ILE A 319 -17.03 -10.13 -4.85
CA ILE A 319 -16.46 -9.19 -5.85
C ILE A 319 -15.30 -8.36 -5.31
N ASN A 320 -15.27 -8.08 -3.99
CA ASN A 320 -14.18 -7.34 -3.35
C ASN A 320 -12.84 -8.08 -3.46
N SER A 321 -12.84 -9.41 -3.60
CA SER A 321 -11.61 -10.16 -3.86
C SER A 321 -10.96 -9.74 -5.18
N LEU A 322 -11.74 -9.43 -6.22
CA LEU A 322 -11.23 -8.98 -7.51
C LEU A 322 -10.72 -7.53 -7.45
N LEU A 323 -11.28 -6.69 -6.57
CA LEU A 323 -10.90 -5.29 -6.42
C LEU A 323 -9.69 -5.07 -5.49
N ALA A 324 -9.34 -6.06 -4.67
CA ALA A 324 -8.19 -6.01 -3.76
C ALA A 324 -6.87 -6.08 -4.56
N PRO A 325 -5.77 -5.48 -4.07
CA PRO A 325 -4.46 -5.67 -4.70
C PRO A 325 -4.04 -7.15 -4.68
N MET A 326 -3.16 -7.52 -5.62
CA MET A 326 -2.65 -8.88 -5.77
C MET A 326 -1.84 -9.29 -4.54
N GLU A 327 -2.02 -10.54 -4.08
CA GLU A 327 -1.30 -10.99 -2.89
C GLU A 327 0.18 -11.24 -3.19
N SER A 328 0.46 -11.88 -4.32
CA SER A 328 1.82 -12.11 -4.79
C SER A 328 2.42 -10.84 -5.42
N PRO A 329 3.62 -10.40 -5.01
CA PRO A 329 4.36 -9.34 -5.71
C PRO A 329 4.64 -9.68 -7.18
N LEU A 330 4.88 -10.97 -7.49
CA LEU A 330 5.06 -11.43 -8.86
C LEU A 330 3.82 -11.15 -9.70
N THR A 331 2.65 -11.59 -9.22
CA THR A 331 1.39 -11.38 -9.93
C THR A 331 1.02 -9.90 -9.98
N MET A 332 1.36 -9.13 -8.94
CA MET A 332 1.15 -7.70 -8.93
C MET A 332 1.93 -7.01 -10.05
N GLY A 333 3.24 -7.29 -10.17
CA GLY A 333 4.06 -6.77 -11.25
C GLY A 333 3.58 -7.22 -12.64
N ALA A 334 3.16 -8.48 -12.77
CA ALA A 334 2.63 -9.02 -14.03
C ALA A 334 1.37 -8.26 -14.49
N VAL A 335 0.39 -8.07 -13.60
CA VAL A 335 -0.86 -7.34 -13.90
C VAL A 335 -0.56 -5.86 -14.19
N LEU A 336 0.28 -5.23 -13.37
CA LEU A 336 0.67 -3.83 -13.57
C LEU A 336 1.40 -3.63 -14.91
N GLY A 337 2.21 -4.58 -15.35
CA GLY A 337 2.89 -4.51 -16.64
C GLY A 337 1.96 -4.63 -17.84
N ILE A 338 0.80 -5.29 -17.70
CA ILE A 338 -0.26 -5.24 -18.72
C ILE A 338 -0.97 -3.89 -18.67
N ALA A 339 -1.36 -3.46 -17.48
CA ALA A 339 -2.11 -2.23 -17.29
C ALA A 339 -1.32 -0.98 -17.73
N GLU A 340 -0.03 -0.95 -17.43
CA GLU A 340 0.89 0.10 -17.85
C GLU A 340 0.98 0.18 -19.37
N ARG A 341 1.20 -0.94 -20.07
CA ARG A 341 1.23 -0.97 -21.54
C ARG A 341 -0.09 -0.52 -22.17
N MET A 342 -1.23 -0.94 -21.59
CA MET A 342 -2.55 -0.50 -22.05
C MET A 342 -2.74 1.03 -21.89
N LEU A 343 -2.20 1.62 -20.82
CA LEU A 343 -2.29 3.05 -20.56
C LEU A 343 -1.27 3.88 -21.35
N ASP A 344 -0.10 3.31 -21.67
CA ASP A 344 0.98 3.98 -22.40
C ASP A 344 0.68 4.19 -23.90
N GLY A 345 -0.45 3.66 -24.38
CA GLY A 345 -0.96 3.91 -25.73
C GLY A 345 -0.97 5.40 -26.06
N ARG A 346 -0.32 5.77 -27.17
CA ARG A 346 -0.26 7.16 -27.65
C ARG A 346 -1.57 7.64 -28.26
N GLU A 347 -2.40 6.71 -28.70
CA GLU A 347 -3.68 6.99 -29.34
C GLU A 347 -4.85 6.43 -28.51
N LYS A 348 -5.84 7.29 -28.24
CA LYS A 348 -7.08 6.89 -27.55
C LYS A 348 -7.77 5.67 -28.18
N GLN A 349 -7.76 5.58 -29.51
CA GLN A 349 -8.39 4.48 -30.25
C GLN A 349 -7.68 3.15 -30.00
N TRP A 350 -6.34 3.16 -29.90
CA TRP A 350 -5.58 1.97 -29.54
C TRP A 350 -5.94 1.53 -28.11
N THR A 351 -5.93 2.45 -27.15
CA THR A 351 -6.26 2.12 -25.75
C THR A 351 -7.69 1.62 -25.60
N ARG A 352 -8.65 2.16 -26.37
CA ARG A 352 -10.02 1.63 -26.42
C ARG A 352 -10.09 0.20 -26.95
N ARG A 353 -9.34 -0.13 -27.99
CA ARG A 353 -9.26 -1.52 -28.50
C ARG A 353 -8.59 -2.46 -27.49
N ALA A 354 -7.60 -1.98 -26.75
CA ALA A 354 -6.89 -2.78 -25.75
C ALA A 354 -7.70 -3.01 -24.46
N VAL A 355 -8.32 -1.96 -23.90
CA VAL A 355 -9.01 -2.00 -22.60
C VAL A 355 -10.50 -2.35 -22.75
N GLY A 356 -11.12 -2.01 -23.87
CA GLY A 356 -12.55 -2.20 -24.12
C GLY A 356 -13.06 -3.63 -23.91
N PRO A 357 -12.41 -4.67 -24.48
CA PRO A 357 -12.80 -6.06 -24.26
C PRO A 357 -12.72 -6.46 -22.78
N ALA A 358 -11.64 -6.07 -22.08
CA ALA A 358 -11.48 -6.34 -20.66
C ALA A 358 -12.59 -5.68 -19.83
N TYR A 359 -12.96 -4.44 -20.17
CA TYR A 359 -14.07 -3.75 -19.52
C TYR A 359 -15.42 -4.43 -19.79
N GLY A 360 -15.67 -4.84 -21.04
CA GLY A 360 -16.87 -5.59 -21.43
C GLY A 360 -17.04 -6.88 -20.62
N SER A 361 -16.00 -7.71 -20.54
CA SER A 361 -16.01 -8.94 -19.73
C SER A 361 -16.19 -8.64 -18.24
N ALA A 362 -15.56 -7.60 -17.70
CA ALA A 362 -15.77 -7.22 -16.32
C ALA A 362 -17.23 -6.79 -16.03
N LEU A 363 -17.88 -6.09 -16.97
CA LEU A 363 -19.29 -5.71 -16.84
C LEU A 363 -20.24 -6.90 -16.86
N THR A 364 -19.91 -7.99 -17.56
CA THR A 364 -20.71 -9.22 -17.52
C THR A 364 -20.60 -9.94 -16.18
N LEU A 365 -19.43 -9.84 -15.51
CA LEU A 365 -19.23 -10.37 -14.16
C LEU A 365 -20.01 -9.60 -13.09
N HIS A 366 -19.91 -8.26 -13.08
CA HIS A 366 -20.62 -7.43 -12.11
C HIS A 366 -20.75 -5.97 -12.55
N ARG A 367 -21.71 -5.69 -13.44
CA ARG A 367 -21.98 -4.36 -14.03
C ARG A 367 -21.81 -3.18 -13.05
N ASP A 368 -22.59 -3.13 -11.98
CA ASP A 368 -22.58 -1.99 -11.05
C ASP A 368 -21.22 -1.71 -10.42
N THR A 369 -20.47 -2.76 -10.10
CA THR A 369 -19.18 -2.66 -9.44
C THR A 369 -18.15 -2.07 -10.40
N PHE A 370 -18.10 -2.58 -11.64
CA PHE A 370 -17.12 -2.11 -12.61
C PHE A 370 -17.49 -0.77 -13.24
N GLN A 371 -18.77 -0.41 -13.33
CA GLN A 371 -19.18 0.96 -13.65
C GLN A 371 -18.74 1.96 -12.57
N LYS A 372 -18.91 1.62 -11.29
CA LYS A 372 -18.40 2.44 -10.17
C LYS A 372 -16.88 2.52 -10.18
N LEU A 373 -16.20 1.43 -10.53
CA LEU A 373 -14.73 1.40 -10.67
C LEU A 373 -14.25 2.31 -11.81
N ALA A 374 -14.89 2.26 -12.98
CA ALA A 374 -14.54 3.12 -14.12
C ALA A 374 -14.78 4.62 -13.82
N ARG A 375 -15.68 4.92 -12.88
CA ARG A 375 -16.01 6.28 -12.42
C ARG A 375 -15.41 6.61 -11.05
N LEU A 376 -14.33 5.95 -10.65
CA LEU A 376 -13.69 6.27 -9.38
C LEU A 376 -13.31 7.76 -9.32
N PRO A 377 -13.50 8.41 -8.16
CA PRO A 377 -12.98 9.75 -7.94
C PRO A 377 -11.50 9.83 -8.28
N GLY A 378 -11.14 10.75 -9.18
CA GLY A 378 -9.77 10.97 -9.63
C GLY A 378 -9.32 10.15 -10.84
N THR A 379 -10.12 9.19 -11.34
CA THR A 379 -9.88 8.57 -12.66
C THR A 379 -9.83 9.66 -13.73
N SER A 380 -8.85 9.58 -14.64
CA SER A 380 -8.67 10.59 -15.68
C SER A 380 -9.87 10.64 -16.64
N SER A 381 -10.13 11.82 -17.21
CA SER A 381 -11.12 11.96 -18.29
C SER A 381 -10.74 11.09 -19.49
N ALA A 382 -9.45 10.98 -19.79
CA ALA A 382 -8.92 10.14 -20.87
C ALA A 382 -9.37 8.68 -20.73
N LEU A 383 -9.19 8.08 -19.54
CA LEU A 383 -9.63 6.71 -19.29
C LEU A 383 -11.16 6.61 -19.27
N GLN A 384 -11.88 7.59 -18.69
CA GLN A 384 -13.35 7.59 -18.68
C GLN A 384 -13.95 7.64 -20.09
N GLU A 385 -13.36 8.43 -21.00
CA GLU A 385 -13.75 8.48 -22.42
C GLU A 385 -13.46 7.16 -23.13
N VAL A 386 -12.28 6.56 -22.90
CA VAL A 386 -11.92 5.25 -23.44
C VAL A 386 -12.95 4.19 -23.03
N LEU A 387 -13.35 4.19 -21.76
CA LEU A 387 -14.32 3.25 -21.18
C LEU A 387 -15.79 3.61 -21.49
N GLY A 388 -16.07 4.74 -22.16
CA GLY A 388 -17.42 5.17 -22.48
C GLY A 388 -18.27 5.54 -21.25
N VAL A 389 -17.63 6.00 -20.17
CA VAL A 389 -18.30 6.39 -18.91
C VAL A 389 -18.14 7.85 -18.55
N ALA A 390 -17.46 8.64 -19.38
CA ALA A 390 -17.33 10.08 -19.24
C ALA A 390 -18.72 10.70 -19.09
N LYS A 391 -18.87 11.63 -18.14
CA LYS A 391 -20.08 12.45 -18.08
C LYS A 391 -20.07 13.39 -19.28
N GLU A 392 -21.21 13.53 -19.96
CA GLU A 392 -21.41 14.68 -20.84
C GLU A 392 -21.14 15.94 -20.02
N ALA A 393 -20.32 16.84 -20.57
CA ALA A 393 -20.01 18.10 -19.92
C ALA A 393 -21.29 18.94 -19.87
N THR A 394 -22.06 18.82 -18.79
CA THR A 394 -22.99 19.89 -18.42
C THR A 394 -22.13 21.10 -18.09
N ASP A 395 -22.24 22.11 -18.94
CA ASP A 395 -21.68 23.44 -18.78
C ASP A 395 -21.75 23.86 -17.31
N SER A 396 -20.58 23.90 -16.66
CA SER A 396 -20.46 24.28 -15.25
C SER A 396 -19.38 25.34 -15.13
N SER A 397 -19.82 26.57 -15.35
CA SER A 397 -19.33 27.66 -14.51
C SER A 397 -19.62 27.30 -13.04
N SER A 398 -18.73 27.73 -12.14
CA SER A 398 -18.82 27.57 -10.68
C SER A 398 -18.18 26.30 -10.11
N ALA A 399 -16.85 26.24 -10.18
CA ALA A 399 -16.05 25.54 -9.17
C ALA A 399 -15.96 26.40 -7.91
N GLU A 400 -17.05 26.49 -7.14
CA GLU A 400 -16.97 26.92 -5.74
C GLU A 400 -16.89 25.70 -4.82
N ILE A 401 -15.82 25.71 -4.04
CA ILE A 401 -15.35 24.64 -3.18
C ILE A 401 -16.25 24.59 -1.94
N TYR A 402 -17.11 23.58 -1.85
CA TYR A 402 -17.80 23.25 -0.59
C TYR A 402 -16.81 22.60 0.38
N VAL A 403 -16.12 23.42 1.18
CA VAL A 403 -15.48 22.96 2.43
C VAL A 403 -16.57 22.81 3.48
N ARG A 404 -17.16 21.62 3.64
CA ARG A 404 -17.90 21.29 4.86
C ARG A 404 -16.89 20.95 5.96
N GLY A 405 -16.70 21.90 6.88
CA GLY A 405 -16.01 21.68 8.14
C GLY A 405 -16.65 20.56 8.98
N PRO A 406 -15.91 19.98 9.94
CA PRO A 406 -16.42 18.91 10.78
C PRO A 406 -17.58 19.42 11.63
N ARG A 407 -18.70 18.68 11.62
CA ARG A 407 -19.81 18.89 12.54
C ARG A 407 -19.35 18.49 13.93
N ASN A 408 -19.31 19.45 14.85
CA ASN A 408 -19.25 19.20 16.27
C ASN A 408 -20.52 18.47 16.70
N GLY A 409 -20.33 17.39 17.46
CA GLY A 409 -21.35 16.60 18.15
C GLY A 409 -20.64 15.75 19.16
#